data_AF-A0A8S3DU91-F1
#
_entry.id   AF-A0A8S3DU91-F1
#
_cell.length_a   1.000
_cell.length_b   1.000
_cell.length_c   1.000
_cell.angle_alpha   90.00
_cell.angle_beta   90.00
_cell.angle_gamma   90.00
#
_symmetry.space_group_name_H-M   'P 1'
#
loop_
_entity.id
_entity.type
_entity.pdbx_description
1 polymer ?
#
loop_
_entity_poly.entity_id
_entity_poly.type
_entity_poly.pdbx_seq_one_letter_code
_entity_poly.pdbx_strand_id
1 'polypeptide(L)'
;MFANRSHCIIKSFIRRQHFYIDSFDLSTTGIPRHEFHQRRQSLVNLIRNYIKTEQKQSCKDFTICLPSSSRLFMGPDVTYFPFKQQSDFYYLTGCMQPDAVLLLN
;
A
#
# COMPACT_ATOMS: atom_id res chain seq x y z
N MET A 1 13.03 24.04 -23.92
CA MET A 1 12.16 22.96 -24.40
C MET A 1 12.98 21.68 -24.55
N PHE A 2 13.27 20.94 -23.48
CA PHE A 2 13.80 19.56 -23.55
C PHE A 2 13.52 18.80 -22.24
N ALA A 3 12.72 17.73 -22.40
CA ALA A 3 12.78 16.43 -21.73
C ALA A 3 12.79 16.37 -20.19
N ASN A 4 11.56 16.42 -19.66
CA ASN A 4 10.98 15.50 -18.68
C ASN A 4 11.84 14.21 -18.42
N ARG A 5 12.71 14.24 -17.42
CA ARG A 5 13.41 13.06 -16.88
C ARG A 5 12.88 12.74 -15.48
N SER A 6 11.60 12.40 -15.39
CA SER A 6 11.09 11.62 -14.26
C SER A 6 11.52 10.18 -14.50
N HIS A 7 12.79 9.88 -14.20
CA HIS A 7 13.31 8.53 -14.21
C HIS A 7 12.41 7.66 -13.34
N CYS A 8 11.71 6.74 -14.01
CA CYS A 8 10.83 5.76 -13.41
C CYS A 8 11.68 4.81 -12.56
N ILE A 9 11.89 5.15 -11.29
CA ILE A 9 12.65 4.37 -10.30
C ILE A 9 12.02 2.97 -10.08
N ILE A 10 10.78 2.76 -10.52
CA ILE A 10 10.03 1.52 -10.27
C ILE A 10 10.26 0.44 -11.34
N LYS A 11 11.06 0.69 -12.39
CA LYS A 11 11.34 -0.36 -13.40
C LYS A 11 12.28 -1.47 -12.92
N SER A 12 13.00 -1.31 -11.81
CA SER A 12 13.95 -2.31 -11.32
C SER A 12 13.40 -3.23 -10.22
N PHE A 13 12.18 -3.01 -9.72
CA PHE A 13 11.64 -3.81 -8.61
C PHE A 13 10.82 -5.03 -9.06
N ILE A 14 10.82 -5.34 -10.35
CA ILE A 14 10.18 -6.54 -10.91
C ILE A 14 11.25 -7.47 -11.43
N ARG A 15 11.83 -8.28 -10.55
CA ARG A 15 12.23 -9.66 -10.86
C ARG A 15 12.68 -10.37 -9.60
N ARG A 16 11.78 -11.21 -9.07
CA ARG A 16 12.01 -12.20 -8.00
C ARG A 16 12.22 -11.46 -6.66
N GLN A 17 11.28 -11.48 -5.73
CA GLN A 17 10.92 -12.65 -4.93
C GLN A 17 9.54 -12.42 -4.27
N HIS A 18 8.70 -13.46 -4.31
CA HIS A 18 7.51 -13.74 -3.50
C HIS A 18 6.96 -12.59 -2.62
N PHE A 19 5.97 -11.88 -3.14
CA PHE A 19 5.10 -11.03 -2.32
C PHE A 19 4.19 -11.91 -1.46
N TYR A 20 4.40 -11.90 -0.14
CA TYR A 20 3.52 -12.54 0.83
C TYR A 20 2.24 -11.70 0.96
N ILE A 21 1.15 -12.16 0.36
CA ILE A 21 -0.17 -11.53 0.47
C ILE A 21 -1.11 -12.57 1.07
N ASP A 22 -1.79 -12.19 2.16
CA ASP A 22 -2.91 -12.89 2.81
C ASP A 22 -2.63 -14.05 3.79
N SER A 23 -1.41 -14.27 4.28
CA SER A 23 -1.17 -15.18 5.42
C SER A 23 -1.04 -14.46 6.77
N PHE A 24 -1.62 -13.28 6.90
CA PHE A 24 -1.71 -12.62 8.21
C PHE A 24 -2.95 -13.13 8.93
N ASP A 25 -2.80 -13.30 10.24
CA ASP A 25 -3.94 -13.57 11.11
C ASP A 25 -4.76 -12.28 11.26
N LEU A 26 -5.84 -12.21 10.49
CA LEU A 26 -6.80 -11.12 10.53
C LEU A 26 -7.97 -11.42 11.48
N SER A 27 -7.91 -12.53 12.24
CA SER A 27 -8.99 -12.94 13.16
C SER A 27 -9.33 -11.82 14.15
N THR A 28 -8.31 -11.09 14.60
CA THR A 28 -8.43 -9.95 15.53
C THR A 28 -9.23 -8.77 14.97
N THR A 29 -9.34 -8.65 13.65
CA THR A 29 -10.06 -7.54 13.02
C THR A 29 -11.58 -7.73 13.01
N GLY A 30 -12.07 -8.97 13.13
CA GLY A 30 -13.49 -9.29 12.92
C GLY A 30 -14.01 -9.08 11.49
N ILE A 31 -13.13 -8.71 10.55
CA ILE A 31 -13.47 -8.38 9.16
C ILE A 31 -13.03 -9.54 8.25
N PRO A 32 -13.89 -10.02 7.35
CA PRO A 32 -13.53 -11.11 6.46
C PRO A 32 -12.52 -10.65 5.39
N ARG A 33 -11.61 -11.55 4.99
CA ARG A 33 -10.56 -11.27 3.99
C ARG A 33 -11.07 -10.66 2.68
N HIS A 34 -12.23 -11.10 2.21
CA HIS A 34 -12.81 -10.61 0.96
C HIS A 34 -13.19 -9.12 1.03
N GLU A 35 -13.52 -8.59 2.21
CA GLU A 35 -13.86 -7.17 2.36
C GLU A 35 -12.62 -6.29 2.14
N PHE A 36 -11.47 -6.66 2.70
CA PHE A 36 -10.21 -5.97 2.42
C PHE A 36 -9.84 -6.02 0.93
N HIS A 37 -10.10 -7.16 0.28
CA HIS A 37 -9.94 -7.27 -1.16
C HIS A 37 -10.85 -6.30 -1.93
N GLN A 38 -12.13 -6.22 -1.57
CA GLN A 38 -13.09 -5.29 -2.17
C GLN A 38 -12.71 -3.82 -1.95
N ARG A 39 -12.22 -3.46 -0.77
CA ARG A 39 -11.72 -2.10 -0.47
C ARG A 39 -10.55 -1.72 -1.39
N ARG A 40 -9.58 -2.63 -1.56
CA ARG A 40 -8.43 -2.42 -2.46
C ARG A 40 -8.87 -2.28 -3.92
N GLN A 41 -9.76 -3.15 -4.39
CA GLN A 41 -10.32 -3.06 -5.75
C GLN A 41 -11.07 -1.74 -5.96
N SER A 42 -11.85 -1.30 -4.98
CA SER A 42 -12.60 -0.05 -5.06
C SER A 42 -11.67 1.16 -5.18
N LEU A 43 -10.61 1.22 -4.38
CA LEU A 43 -9.58 2.26 -4.46
C LEU A 43 -8.91 2.31 -5.85
N VAL A 44 -8.47 1.15 -6.35
CA VAL A 44 -7.82 1.06 -7.66
C VAL A 44 -8.78 1.51 -8.78
N ASN A 45 -10.06 1.13 -8.70
CA ASN A 45 -11.07 1.55 -9.67
C ASN A 45 -11.35 3.05 -9.61
N LEU A 46 -11.39 3.66 -8.42
CA LEU A 46 -11.53 5.11 -8.27
C LEU A 46 -10.37 5.86 -8.93
N ILE A 47 -9.14 5.41 -8.72
CA ILE A 47 -7.94 6.01 -9.32
C ILE A 47 -7.94 5.81 -10.85
N ARG A 48 -8.29 4.62 -11.33
CA ARG A 48 -8.46 4.37 -12.79
C ARG A 48 -9.48 5.33 -13.40
N ASN A 49 -10.61 5.53 -12.74
CA ASN A 49 -11.65 6.42 -13.23
C ASN A 49 -11.18 7.89 -13.25
N TYR A 50 -10.52 8.34 -12.17
CA TYR A 50 -9.94 9.68 -12.09
C TYR A 50 -8.89 9.94 -13.19
N ILE A 51 -7.99 8.99 -13.43
CA ILE A 51 -6.97 9.13 -14.49
C ILE A 51 -7.64 9.18 -15.88
N LYS A 52 -8.68 8.37 -16.10
CA LYS A 52 -9.44 8.38 -17.36
C LYS A 52 -10.13 9.72 -17.62
N THR A 53 -10.71 10.34 -16.58
CA THR A 53 -11.44 11.61 -16.73
C THR A 53 -10.50 12.81 -16.87
N GLU A 54 -9.46 12.89 -16.02
CA GLU A 54 -8.63 14.09 -15.90
C GLU A 54 -7.39 14.10 -16.81
N GLN A 55 -6.77 12.95 -17.08
CA GLN A 55 -5.43 12.92 -17.72
C GLN A 55 -5.41 12.60 -19.22
N LYS A 56 -6.56 12.61 -19.91
CA LYS A 56 -6.68 12.40 -21.37
C LYS A 56 -5.66 11.37 -21.94
N GLN A 57 -5.73 10.14 -21.44
CA GLN A 57 -5.17 8.90 -22.03
C GLN A 57 -3.65 8.63 -21.97
N SER A 58 -2.81 9.50 -21.38
CA SER A 58 -1.35 9.28 -21.44
C SER A 58 -0.82 8.25 -20.43
N CYS A 59 -1.42 8.12 -19.25
CA CYS A 59 -0.96 7.21 -18.20
C CYS A 59 -1.95 6.06 -18.00
N LYS A 60 -1.66 4.87 -18.54
CA LYS A 60 -2.49 3.65 -18.34
C LYS A 60 -2.04 2.80 -17.15
N ASP A 61 -0.75 2.90 -16.83
CA ASP A 61 -0.12 2.07 -15.80
C ASP A 61 0.24 2.95 -14.60
N PHE A 62 -0.26 2.56 -13.43
CA PHE A 62 0.13 3.17 -12.17
C PHE A 62 0.32 2.08 -11.12
N THR A 63 1.12 2.39 -10.11
CA THR A 63 1.30 1.56 -8.93
C THR A 63 1.06 2.43 -7.71
N ILE A 64 0.17 1.98 -6.84
CA ILE A 64 -0.07 2.60 -5.54
C ILE A 64 0.91 1.96 -4.55
N CYS A 65 1.69 2.79 -3.87
CA CYS A 65 2.58 2.36 -2.79
C CYS A 65 2.12 3.04 -1.50
N LEU A 66 1.70 2.25 -0.52
CA LEU A 66 1.24 2.74 0.77
C LEU A 66 2.07 2.10 1.89
N PRO A 67 2.93 2.87 2.57
CA PRO A 67 3.71 2.36 3.69
C PRO A 67 2.85 2.18 4.95
N SER A 68 3.20 1.18 5.76
CA SER A 68 2.70 1.04 7.13
C SER A 68 3.45 1.96 8.10
N SER A 69 2.98 2.04 9.34
CA SER A 69 3.69 2.68 10.44
C SER A 69 4.90 1.86 10.86
N SER A 70 6.00 2.56 11.16
CA SER A 70 7.14 1.99 11.87
C SER A 70 6.93 1.96 13.38
N ARG A 71 7.63 1.06 14.08
CA ARG A 71 7.66 1.10 15.55
C ARG A 71 8.41 2.35 16.01
N LEU A 72 7.77 3.13 16.88
CA LEU A 72 8.41 4.24 17.55
C LEU A 72 9.07 3.74 18.83
N PHE A 73 10.25 4.28 19.13
CA PHE A 73 11.04 3.94 20.30
C PHE A 73 11.26 5.20 21.13
N MET A 74 10.98 5.12 22.44
CA MET A 74 11.24 6.18 23.42
C MET A 74 12.71 6.18 23.88
N GLY A 75 13.41 5.06 23.68
CA GLY A 75 14.83 4.87 23.93
C GLY A 75 15.32 3.62 23.19
N PRO A 76 16.62 3.28 23.24
CA PRO A 76 17.23 2.22 22.42
C PRO A 76 16.46 0.89 22.43
N ASP A 77 15.94 0.49 23.59
CA ASP A 77 15.22 -0.78 23.77
C ASP A 77 13.79 -0.60 24.33
N VAL A 78 13.26 0.64 24.34
CA VAL A 78 11.93 0.95 24.90
C VAL A 78 11.00 1.37 23.77
N THR A 79 10.13 0.47 23.32
CA THR A 79 9.11 0.79 22.32
C THR A 79 8.00 1.67 22.90
N TYR A 80 7.57 2.67 22.14
CA TYR A 80 6.34 3.42 22.42
C TYR A 80 5.15 2.46 22.36
N PHE A 81 4.42 2.32 23.46
CA PHE A 81 3.24 1.44 23.55
C PHE A 81 1.97 2.28 23.82
N PRO A 82 0.86 2.04 23.10
CA PRO A 82 0.66 0.99 22.10
C PRO A 82 1.17 1.36 20.71
N PHE A 83 1.50 0.35 19.90
CA PHE A 83 1.76 0.55 18.47
C PHE A 83 0.47 1.01 17.78
N LYS A 84 0.57 2.08 16.98
CA LYS A 84 -0.54 2.60 16.18
C LYS A 84 -0.21 2.52 14.70
N GLN A 85 -1.02 1.74 13.98
CA GLN A 85 -0.88 1.56 12.53
C GLN A 85 -1.38 2.78 11.76
N GLN A 86 -0.85 2.98 10.55
CA GLN A 86 -1.34 3.98 9.60
C GLN A 86 -2.77 3.59 9.17
N SER A 87 -3.70 4.54 9.30
CA SER A 87 -5.13 4.27 9.16
C SER A 87 -5.51 3.68 7.80
N ASP A 88 -4.94 4.20 6.72
CA ASP A 88 -5.29 3.77 5.36
C ASP A 88 -4.72 2.38 5.07
N PHE A 89 -3.50 2.12 5.52
CA PHE A 89 -2.83 0.82 5.42
C PHE A 89 -3.64 -0.21 6.17
N TYR A 90 -4.04 0.09 7.42
CA TYR A 90 -4.89 -0.79 8.20
C TYR A 90 -6.27 -0.98 7.57
N TYR A 91 -6.90 0.08 7.04
CA TYR A 91 -8.19 0.00 6.37
C TYR A 91 -8.17 -0.92 5.15
N LEU A 92 -7.07 -0.90 4.38
CA LEU A 92 -6.92 -1.67 3.13
C LEU A 92 -6.40 -3.09 3.35
N THR A 93 -5.71 -3.36 4.47
CA THR A 93 -5.03 -4.64 4.70
C THR A 93 -5.45 -5.38 5.97
N GLY A 94 -5.94 -4.67 6.99
CA GLY A 94 -6.14 -5.19 8.34
C GLY A 94 -4.83 -5.57 9.07
N CYS A 95 -3.67 -5.28 8.48
CA CYS A 95 -2.39 -5.76 8.99
C CYS A 95 -1.83 -4.82 10.07
N MET A 96 -1.44 -5.41 11.21
CA MET A 96 -0.77 -4.72 12.33
C MET A 96 0.75 -4.91 12.35
N GLN A 97 1.32 -5.54 11.31
CA GLN A 97 2.78 -5.63 11.21
C GLN A 97 3.35 -4.24 10.86
N PRO A 98 4.35 -3.76 11.63
CA PRO A 98 5.08 -2.54 11.29
C PRO A 98 6.04 -2.79 10.12
N ASP A 99 6.55 -1.70 9.54
CA ASP A 99 7.64 -1.72 8.54
C ASP A 99 7.32 -2.56 7.27
N ALA A 100 6.04 -2.64 6.92
CA ALA A 100 5.50 -3.21 5.70
C ALA A 100 5.10 -2.14 4.68
N VAL A 101 4.91 -2.56 3.41
CA VAL A 101 4.42 -1.72 2.31
C VAL A 101 3.34 -2.47 1.54
N LEU A 102 2.23 -1.79 1.25
CA LEU A 102 1.18 -2.27 0.35
C LEU A 102 1.45 -1.77 -1.06
N LEU A 103 1.48 -2.68 -2.03
CA LEU A 103 1.58 -2.38 -3.47
C LEU A 103 0.31 -2.82 -4.19
N LEU A 104 -0.32 -1.92 -4.96
CA LEU A 104 -1.53 -2.20 -5.75
C LEU A 104 -1.39 -1.70 -7.19
N ASN A 105 -1.95 -2.46 -8.14
CA ASN A 105 -1.92 -2.19 -9.58
C ASN A 105 -3.32 -2.36 -10.20
#